data_AF-F2UA71-F1
#
_entry.id   AF-F2UA71-F1
#
_cell.length_a   1.000
_cell.length_b   1.000
_cell.length_c   1.000
_cell.angle_alpha   90.00
_cell.angle_beta   90.00
_cell.angle_gamma   90.00
#
_symmetry.space_group_name_H-M   'P 1'
#
loop_
_entity.id
_entity.type
_entity.pdbx_description
1 polymer ?
#
loop_
_entity_poly.entity_id
_entity_poly.type
_entity_poly.pdbx_seq_one_letter_code
_entity_poly.pdbx_strand_id
1 'polypeptide(L)'
;MHMQARHSWRAKEVVVAALLLLVIFADTSKADQGQDPNNASIYVNDDGHMVLEDSDARVSLKDLLAELQRLGQTVSTMQTGNAEREEETAQLQLEAAQLRKAVSTLDTQSAELNRTGSALTSQAAELEAEVLQLRAETSLLRTENAQLQMTASVAFTHITAITDAGSYNVSLSFANRTALLPPSVPVYVEAGGAGGGGGGRCSSSNGQTAWLAASGGGGGTNPVTNGPGVLHGRGDIGPVVMLGRGADGGYPGVANSNAGLPGGNGGYAAGVFRVDVTPTQNTQLNAVVGRGGTGATSTCDAHGRDGADGFVIFHLPEAINITVIRTA
;
A
#
# COMPACT_ATOMS: atom_id res chain seq x y z
N MET A 1 -16.48 40.08 -51.32
CA MET A 1 -17.24 41.31 -51.60
C MET A 1 -16.86 41.84 -52.99
N HIS A 2 -17.61 41.52 -54.05
CA HIS A 2 -17.69 42.27 -55.34
C HIS A 2 -18.40 41.43 -56.42
N MET A 3 -19.69 41.10 -56.26
CA MET A 3 -20.45 40.44 -57.34
C MET A 3 -21.95 40.78 -57.40
N GLN A 4 -22.41 41.87 -56.77
CA GLN A 4 -23.83 42.23 -56.75
C GLN A 4 -24.19 43.54 -57.47
N ALA A 5 -23.25 44.14 -58.22
CA ALA A 5 -23.49 45.43 -58.90
C ALA A 5 -23.88 45.31 -60.39
N ARG A 6 -23.98 44.10 -60.97
CA ARG A 6 -24.18 43.93 -62.43
C ARG A 6 -25.63 43.81 -62.90
N HIS A 7 -26.62 43.71 -62.01
CA HIS A 7 -28.02 43.52 -62.42
C HIS A 7 -28.83 44.82 -62.60
N SER A 8 -28.42 45.93 -61.98
CA SER A 8 -29.15 47.22 -62.09
C SER A 8 -29.02 47.89 -63.47
N TRP A 9 -27.94 47.63 -64.21
CA TRP A 9 -27.70 48.27 -65.51
C TRP A 9 -28.55 47.71 -66.65
N ARG A 10 -28.95 46.43 -66.58
CA ARG A 10 -29.72 45.79 -67.67
C ARG A 10 -31.17 46.22 -67.76
N ALA A 11 -31.79 46.65 -66.65
CA ALA A 11 -33.19 47.09 -66.66
C ALA A 11 -33.37 48.40 -67.44
N LYS A 12 -32.43 49.34 -67.32
CA LYS A 12 -32.49 50.62 -68.05
C LYS A 12 -32.26 50.43 -69.56
N GLU A 13 -31.35 49.52 -69.93
CA GLU A 13 -31.09 49.21 -71.35
C GLU A 13 -32.28 48.51 -72.02
N VAL A 14 -33.00 47.63 -71.33
CA VAL A 14 -34.18 46.96 -71.88
C VAL A 14 -35.34 47.95 -72.11
N VAL A 15 -35.55 48.91 -71.21
CA VAL A 15 -36.60 49.94 -71.38
C VAL A 15 -36.26 50.88 -72.53
N VAL A 16 -34.99 51.29 -72.68
CA VAL A 16 -34.55 52.13 -73.80
C VAL A 16 -34.65 51.35 -75.12
N ALA A 17 -34.27 50.07 -75.16
CA ALA A 17 -34.41 49.23 -76.34
C ALA A 17 -35.87 49.01 -76.75
N ALA A 18 -36.77 48.83 -75.77
CA ALA A 18 -38.21 48.70 -76.03
C ALA A 18 -38.82 50.01 -76.56
N LEU A 19 -38.43 51.17 -76.01
CA LEU A 19 -38.84 52.48 -76.53
C LEU A 19 -38.29 52.74 -77.94
N LEU A 20 -37.05 52.34 -78.22
CA LEU A 20 -36.45 52.49 -79.55
C LEU A 20 -37.15 51.60 -80.59
N LEU A 21 -37.52 50.37 -80.21
CA LEU A 21 -38.32 49.48 -81.06
C LEU A 21 -39.72 50.06 -81.34
N LEU A 22 -40.36 50.68 -80.36
CA LEU A 22 -41.67 51.32 -80.53
C LEU A 22 -41.61 52.53 -81.47
N VAL A 23 -40.53 53.32 -81.42
CA VAL A 23 -40.29 54.43 -82.36
C VAL A 23 -39.97 53.92 -83.77
N ILE A 24 -39.19 52.85 -83.90
CA ILE A 24 -38.87 52.25 -85.21
C ILE A 24 -40.13 51.65 -85.87
N PHE A 25 -40.99 50.97 -85.12
CA PHE A 25 -42.24 50.43 -85.67
C PHE A 25 -43.27 51.52 -86.01
N ALA A 26 -43.21 52.69 -85.36
CA ALA A 26 -44.08 53.82 -85.68
C ALA A 26 -43.67 54.55 -86.98
N ASP A 27 -42.42 54.43 -87.44
CA ASP A 27 -41.88 55.21 -88.58
C ASP A 27 -41.78 54.40 -89.90
N THR A 28 -42.10 53.10 -89.90
CA THR A 28 -42.02 52.26 -91.12
C THR A 28 -43.31 52.16 -91.94
N SER A 29 -44.33 52.99 -91.70
CA SER A 29 -45.60 52.91 -92.44
C SER A 29 -45.75 53.96 -93.55
N LYS A 30 -44.79 54.02 -94.49
CA LYS A 30 -45.03 54.60 -95.82
C LYS A 30 -44.26 53.87 -96.93
N ALA A 31 -44.97 52.96 -97.60
CA ALA A 31 -45.01 52.77 -99.07
C ALA A 31 -45.37 51.31 -99.41
N ASP A 32 -46.61 51.06 -99.84
CA ASP A 32 -46.92 50.62 -101.21
C ASP A 32 -48.45 50.49 -101.38
N GLN A 33 -48.96 50.78 -102.59
CA GLN A 33 -50.38 50.81 -102.92
C GLN A 33 -50.91 49.42 -103.31
N GLY A 34 -52.16 49.14 -102.92
CA GLY A 34 -53.06 48.32 -103.74
C GLY A 34 -53.61 47.04 -103.11
N GLN A 35 -54.39 47.16 -102.05
CA GLN A 35 -55.53 46.30 -101.65
C GLN A 35 -55.95 46.75 -100.25
N ASP A 36 -57.19 47.19 -100.05
CA ASP A 36 -57.75 47.68 -98.76
C ASP A 36 -57.45 46.77 -97.56
N PRO A 37 -56.70 47.23 -96.53
CA PRO A 37 -56.71 46.55 -95.23
C PRO A 37 -56.76 47.51 -94.01
N ASN A 38 -56.77 48.83 -94.19
CA ASN A 38 -56.37 49.76 -93.13
C ASN A 38 -57.36 50.93 -92.97
N ASN A 39 -58.60 50.65 -92.56
CA ASN A 39 -59.46 51.70 -92.01
C ASN A 39 -59.18 51.89 -90.51
N ALA A 40 -57.91 52.14 -90.16
CA ALA A 40 -57.53 52.59 -88.83
C ALA A 40 -58.03 54.03 -88.66
N SER A 41 -59.24 54.20 -88.11
CA SER A 41 -59.79 55.53 -87.86
C SER A 41 -59.49 55.97 -86.43
N ILE A 42 -58.87 57.15 -86.29
CA ILE A 42 -58.73 57.85 -85.00
C ILE A 42 -59.90 58.81 -84.90
N TYR A 43 -60.82 58.58 -83.98
CA TYR A 43 -61.90 59.52 -83.68
C TYR A 43 -62.07 59.70 -82.19
N VAL A 44 -62.70 60.81 -81.80
CA VAL A 44 -63.11 61.04 -80.42
C VAL A 44 -64.54 60.52 -80.31
N ASN A 45 -64.77 59.56 -79.43
CA ASN A 45 -66.12 59.04 -79.20
C ASN A 45 -66.99 60.06 -78.43
N ASP A 46 -68.28 59.77 -78.30
CA ASP A 46 -69.24 60.68 -77.67
C ASP A 46 -68.95 60.97 -76.18
N ASP A 47 -68.09 60.17 -75.55
CA ASP A 47 -67.60 60.36 -74.17
C ASP A 47 -66.32 61.21 -74.09
N GLY A 48 -65.81 61.72 -75.22
CA GLY A 48 -64.62 62.56 -75.29
C GLY A 48 -63.29 61.80 -75.28
N HIS A 49 -63.28 60.49 -75.52
CA HIS A 49 -62.08 59.66 -75.55
C HIS A 49 -61.60 59.42 -76.99
N MET A 50 -60.29 59.58 -77.26
CA MET A 50 -59.68 59.18 -78.53
C MET A 50 -59.65 57.65 -78.65
N VAL A 51 -60.24 57.13 -79.73
CA VAL A 51 -60.33 55.70 -80.07
C VAL A 51 -59.61 55.48 -81.40
N LEU A 52 -58.69 54.51 -81.41
CA LEU A 52 -58.16 53.90 -82.65
C LEU A 52 -58.99 52.65 -82.95
N GLU A 53 -59.61 52.61 -84.11
CA GLU A 53 -60.38 51.46 -84.58
C GLU A 53 -59.64 50.76 -85.72
N ASP A 54 -58.88 49.70 -85.40
CA ASP A 54 -58.31 48.75 -86.36
C ASP A 54 -58.98 47.38 -86.17
N SER A 55 -59.22 46.66 -87.26
CA SER A 55 -60.19 45.55 -87.35
C SER A 55 -59.88 44.37 -86.43
N ASP A 56 -58.61 44.20 -86.03
CA ASP A 56 -58.14 43.11 -85.16
C ASP A 56 -57.55 43.61 -83.82
N ALA A 57 -57.53 44.93 -83.56
CA ALA A 57 -56.91 45.51 -82.38
C ALA A 57 -57.71 46.70 -81.82
N ARG A 58 -58.97 46.47 -81.43
CA ARG A 58 -59.70 47.42 -80.56
C ARG A 58 -59.17 47.34 -79.13
N VAL A 59 -57.98 47.88 -78.90
CA VAL A 59 -57.47 48.11 -77.55
C VAL A 59 -57.74 49.56 -77.20
N SER A 60 -58.64 49.80 -76.25
CA SER A 60 -58.87 51.16 -75.74
C SER A 60 -57.62 51.61 -74.97
N LEU A 61 -57.15 52.83 -75.21
CA LEU A 61 -56.05 53.45 -74.46
C LEU A 61 -56.28 53.38 -72.93
N LYS A 62 -57.54 53.39 -72.51
CA LYS A 62 -57.97 53.25 -71.11
C LYS A 62 -57.64 51.87 -70.53
N ASP A 63 -57.78 50.80 -71.31
CA ASP A 63 -57.49 49.43 -70.87
C ASP A 63 -55.99 49.20 -70.74
N LEU A 64 -55.18 49.72 -71.68
CA LEU A 64 -53.71 49.73 -71.58
C LEU A 64 -53.23 50.49 -70.34
N LEU A 65 -53.84 51.65 -70.05
CA LEU A 65 -53.49 52.43 -68.87
C LEU A 65 -53.84 51.67 -67.58
N ALA A 66 -55.00 51.01 -67.54
CA ALA A 66 -55.40 50.18 -66.40
C ALA A 66 -54.47 48.97 -66.20
N GLU A 67 -54.03 48.34 -67.27
CA GLU A 67 -53.07 47.23 -67.23
C GLU A 67 -51.68 47.69 -66.79
N LEU A 68 -51.21 48.84 -67.26
CA LEU A 68 -49.96 49.46 -66.79
C LEU A 68 -50.02 49.79 -65.29
N GLN A 69 -51.15 50.29 -64.80
CA GLN A 69 -51.33 50.54 -63.36
C GLN A 69 -51.28 49.24 -62.54
N ARG A 70 -51.93 48.16 -63.00
CA ARG A 70 -51.87 46.83 -62.37
C ARG A 70 -50.46 46.24 -62.39
N LEU A 71 -49.75 46.40 -63.50
CA LEU A 71 -48.35 45.98 -63.63
C LEU A 71 -47.47 46.76 -62.66
N GLY A 72 -47.65 48.08 -62.55
CA GLY A 72 -46.93 48.93 -61.60
C GLY A 72 -47.16 48.52 -60.14
N GLN A 73 -48.40 48.18 -59.78
CA GLN A 73 -48.73 47.62 -58.46
C GLN A 73 -48.03 46.27 -58.23
N THR A 74 -48.08 45.37 -59.21
CA THR A 74 -47.42 44.05 -59.14
C THR A 74 -45.92 44.18 -58.96
N VAL A 75 -45.27 45.06 -59.73
CA VAL A 75 -43.84 45.35 -59.62
C VAL A 75 -43.51 45.91 -58.23
N SER A 76 -44.32 46.81 -57.70
CA SER A 76 -44.12 47.36 -56.35
C SER A 76 -44.20 46.28 -55.28
N THR A 77 -45.22 45.39 -55.35
CA THR A 77 -45.35 44.24 -54.43
C THR A 77 -44.16 43.29 -54.54
N MET A 78 -43.70 42.98 -55.76
CA MET A 78 -42.52 42.14 -55.95
C MET A 78 -41.24 42.78 -55.40
N GLN A 79 -41.09 44.10 -55.51
CA GLN A 79 -39.94 44.82 -54.94
C GLN A 79 -39.94 44.73 -53.41
N THR A 80 -41.08 44.95 -52.76
CA THR A 80 -41.21 44.78 -51.32
C THR A 80 -40.90 43.35 -50.88
N GLY A 81 -41.49 42.35 -51.55
CA GLY A 81 -41.23 40.94 -51.23
C GLY A 81 -39.79 40.49 -51.54
N ASN A 82 -39.08 41.18 -52.44
CA ASN A 82 -37.63 40.96 -52.63
C ASN A 82 -36.82 41.55 -51.47
N ALA A 83 -37.15 42.77 -51.02
CA ALA A 83 -36.45 43.41 -49.91
C ALA A 83 -36.61 42.60 -48.61
N GLU A 84 -37.82 42.11 -48.32
CA GLU A 84 -38.08 41.25 -47.14
C GLU A 84 -37.25 39.95 -47.19
N ARG A 85 -37.17 39.30 -48.37
CA ARG A 85 -36.36 38.08 -48.54
C ARG A 85 -34.85 38.35 -48.43
N GLU A 86 -34.38 39.50 -48.88
CA GLU A 86 -32.98 39.91 -48.70
C GLU A 86 -32.65 40.11 -47.21
N GLU A 87 -33.56 40.71 -46.45
CA GLU A 87 -33.43 40.88 -45.00
C GLU A 87 -33.43 39.52 -44.27
N GLU A 88 -34.37 38.63 -44.59
CA GLU A 88 -34.42 37.27 -44.03
C GLU A 88 -33.13 36.49 -44.35
N THR A 89 -32.64 36.60 -45.58
CA THR A 89 -31.38 35.97 -46.00
C THR A 89 -30.20 36.49 -45.20
N ALA A 90 -30.13 37.81 -44.95
CA ALA A 90 -29.08 38.41 -44.14
C ALA A 90 -29.14 37.93 -42.68
N GLN A 91 -30.35 37.80 -42.10
CA GLN A 91 -30.55 37.29 -40.75
C GLN A 91 -30.12 35.82 -40.62
N LEU A 92 -30.52 34.96 -41.57
CA LEU A 92 -30.09 33.56 -41.60
C LEU A 92 -28.58 33.40 -41.75
N GLN A 93 -27.93 34.27 -42.53
CA GLN A 93 -26.47 34.25 -42.65
C GLN A 93 -25.77 34.62 -41.33
N LEU A 94 -26.33 35.59 -40.58
CA LEU A 94 -25.83 35.97 -39.27
C LEU A 94 -25.98 34.82 -38.27
N GLU A 95 -27.14 34.17 -38.22
CA GLU A 95 -27.40 33.03 -37.35
C GLU A 95 -26.47 31.85 -37.69
N ALA A 96 -26.30 31.54 -38.98
CA ALA A 96 -25.37 30.50 -39.42
C ALA A 96 -23.92 30.79 -39.01
N ALA A 97 -23.49 32.06 -39.05
CA ALA A 97 -22.17 32.46 -38.58
C ALA A 97 -22.01 32.30 -37.05
N GLN A 98 -23.04 32.65 -36.28
CA GLN A 98 -23.07 32.46 -34.83
C GLN A 98 -23.01 30.97 -34.45
N LEU A 99 -23.80 30.13 -35.12
CA LEU A 99 -23.80 28.68 -34.91
C LEU A 99 -22.43 28.06 -35.23
N ARG A 100 -21.78 28.46 -36.32
CA ARG A 100 -20.41 27.99 -36.64
C ARG A 100 -19.41 28.35 -35.54
N LYS A 101 -19.51 29.56 -34.98
CA LYS A 101 -18.65 29.98 -33.87
C LYS A 101 -18.92 29.17 -32.60
N ALA A 102 -20.18 28.88 -32.30
CA ALA A 102 -20.56 28.05 -31.16
C ALA A 102 -20.03 26.62 -31.32
N VAL A 103 -20.19 25.99 -32.48
CA VAL A 103 -19.65 24.65 -32.79
C VAL A 103 -18.13 24.63 -32.61
N SER A 104 -17.41 25.59 -33.17
CA SER A 104 -15.95 25.67 -33.01
C SER A 104 -15.51 25.81 -31.54
N THR A 105 -16.30 26.51 -30.72
CA THR A 105 -16.04 26.63 -29.28
C THR A 105 -16.25 25.30 -28.57
N LEU A 106 -17.35 24.59 -28.89
CA LEU A 106 -17.65 23.27 -28.34
C LEU A 106 -16.60 22.23 -28.73
N ASP A 107 -16.11 22.24 -29.97
CA ASP A 107 -15.04 21.35 -30.42
C ASP A 107 -13.75 21.57 -29.61
N THR A 108 -13.43 22.83 -29.33
CA THR A 108 -12.26 23.19 -28.52
C THR A 108 -12.42 22.70 -27.07
N GLN A 109 -13.59 22.88 -26.47
CA GLN A 109 -13.90 22.41 -25.12
C GLN A 109 -13.87 20.87 -25.04
N SER A 110 -14.42 20.18 -26.05
CA SER A 110 -14.42 18.72 -26.15
C SER A 110 -12.99 18.17 -26.24
N ALA A 111 -12.13 18.79 -27.06
CA ALA A 111 -10.72 18.41 -27.15
C ALA A 111 -9.99 18.57 -25.79
N GLU A 112 -10.29 19.62 -25.03
CA GLU A 112 -9.68 19.85 -23.72
C GLU A 112 -10.17 18.86 -22.65
N LEU A 113 -11.46 18.54 -22.64
CA LEU A 113 -12.01 17.48 -21.78
C LEU A 113 -11.38 16.11 -22.07
N ASN A 114 -11.12 15.80 -23.35
CA ASN A 114 -10.44 14.55 -23.70
C ASN A 114 -8.98 14.52 -23.22
N ARG A 115 -8.25 15.65 -23.31
CA ARG A 115 -6.88 15.74 -22.78
C ARG A 115 -6.84 15.57 -21.26
N THR A 116 -7.71 16.28 -20.55
CA THR A 116 -7.80 16.20 -19.08
C THR A 116 -8.23 14.80 -18.62
N GLY A 117 -9.20 14.17 -19.29
CA GLY A 117 -9.60 12.78 -19.01
C GLY A 117 -8.47 11.77 -19.22
N SER A 118 -7.67 11.95 -20.27
CA SER A 118 -6.48 11.11 -20.53
C SER A 118 -5.42 11.29 -19.44
N ALA A 119 -5.14 12.53 -19.03
CA ALA A 119 -4.17 12.82 -17.97
C ALA A 119 -4.60 12.23 -16.62
N LEU A 120 -5.88 12.34 -16.26
CA LEU A 120 -6.43 11.74 -15.03
C LEU A 120 -6.33 10.21 -15.05
N THR A 121 -6.55 9.59 -16.21
CA THR A 121 -6.42 8.13 -16.36
C THR A 121 -4.96 7.69 -16.13
N SER A 122 -3.99 8.42 -16.66
CA SER A 122 -2.57 8.15 -16.40
C SER A 122 -2.20 8.31 -14.93
N GLN A 123 -2.64 9.40 -14.29
CA GLN A 123 -2.40 9.63 -12.86
C GLN A 123 -3.00 8.53 -11.97
N ALA A 124 -4.20 8.04 -12.31
CA ALA A 124 -4.84 6.95 -11.57
C ALA A 124 -4.02 5.66 -11.66
N ALA A 125 -3.47 5.33 -12.84
CA ALA A 125 -2.63 4.15 -13.02
C ALA A 125 -1.30 4.25 -12.26
N GLU A 126 -0.68 5.44 -12.23
CA GLU A 126 0.54 5.70 -11.44
C GLU A 126 0.27 5.52 -9.93
N LEU A 127 -0.84 6.06 -9.42
CA LEU A 127 -1.21 5.93 -8.02
C LEU A 127 -1.52 4.47 -7.63
N GLU A 128 -2.15 3.70 -8.52
CA GLU A 128 -2.41 2.27 -8.29
C GLU A 128 -1.10 1.48 -8.16
N ALA A 129 -0.11 1.78 -9.01
CA ALA A 129 1.22 1.16 -8.93
C ALA A 129 1.93 1.50 -7.61
N GLU A 130 1.87 2.76 -7.17
CA GLU A 130 2.45 3.20 -5.88
C GLU A 130 1.80 2.48 -4.69
N VAL A 131 0.48 2.33 -4.69
CA VAL A 131 -0.24 1.59 -3.64
C VAL A 131 0.18 0.12 -3.59
N LEU A 132 0.39 -0.52 -4.73
CA LEU A 132 0.88 -1.91 -4.79
C LEU A 132 2.29 -2.04 -4.22
N GLN A 133 3.18 -1.10 -4.54
CA GLN A 133 4.53 -1.06 -3.99
C GLN A 133 4.52 -0.90 -2.46
N LEU A 134 3.78 0.08 -1.94
CA LEU A 134 3.66 0.31 -0.50
C LEU A 134 3.08 -0.90 0.26
N ARG A 135 2.13 -1.62 -0.36
CA ARG A 135 1.59 -2.87 0.22
C ARG A 135 2.67 -3.96 0.31
N ALA A 136 3.49 -4.12 -0.72
CA ALA A 136 4.59 -5.08 -0.72
C ALA A 136 5.64 -4.75 0.35
N GLU A 137 6.06 -3.48 0.44
CA GLU A 137 7.01 -3.00 1.46
C GLU A 137 6.47 -3.21 2.88
N THR A 138 5.19 -2.88 3.11
CA THR A 138 4.55 -3.10 4.43
C THR A 138 4.51 -4.58 4.79
N SER A 139 4.28 -5.47 3.81
CA SER A 139 4.29 -6.91 4.06
C SER A 139 5.69 -7.39 4.47
N LEU A 140 6.73 -6.91 3.79
CA LEU A 140 8.12 -7.24 4.10
C LEU A 140 8.51 -6.77 5.51
N LEU A 141 8.19 -5.51 5.85
CA LEU A 141 8.44 -4.96 7.19
C LEU A 141 7.72 -5.75 8.29
N ARG A 142 6.49 -6.23 8.05
CA ARG A 142 5.79 -7.10 9.01
C ARG A 142 6.53 -8.41 9.23
N THR A 143 7.03 -9.03 8.18
CA THR A 143 7.81 -10.27 8.27
C THR A 143 9.13 -10.04 9.01
N GLU A 144 9.86 -8.96 8.71
CA GLU A 144 11.09 -8.61 9.40
C GLU A 144 10.86 -8.32 10.89
N ASN A 145 9.80 -7.57 11.22
CA ASN A 145 9.47 -7.27 12.62
C ASN A 145 9.12 -8.56 13.39
N ALA A 146 8.37 -9.48 12.79
CA ALA A 146 8.09 -10.79 13.40
C ALA A 146 9.38 -11.59 13.64
N GLN A 147 10.33 -11.57 12.70
CA GLN A 147 11.63 -12.22 12.88
C GLN A 147 12.47 -11.60 13.99
N LEU A 148 12.48 -10.26 14.09
CA LEU A 148 13.16 -9.54 15.16
C LEU A 148 12.55 -9.86 16.53
N GLN A 149 11.22 -9.90 16.64
CA GLN A 149 10.53 -10.27 17.88
C GLN A 149 10.86 -11.71 18.30
N MET A 150 10.90 -12.66 17.36
CA MET A 150 11.33 -14.03 17.66
C MET A 150 12.77 -14.06 18.16
N THR A 151 13.68 -13.32 17.52
CA THR A 151 15.10 -13.27 17.91
C THR A 151 15.29 -12.66 19.29
N ALA A 152 14.60 -11.55 19.58
CA ALA A 152 14.62 -10.94 20.91
C ALA A 152 14.09 -11.90 21.98
N SER A 153 13.02 -12.65 21.69
CA SER A 153 12.42 -13.58 22.66
C SER A 153 13.31 -14.73 23.10
N VAL A 154 14.34 -15.09 22.30
CA VAL A 154 15.29 -16.16 22.59
C VAL A 154 16.66 -15.65 23.06
N ALA A 155 16.88 -14.34 23.11
CA ALA A 155 18.11 -13.77 23.64
C ALA A 155 18.15 -13.92 25.17
N PHE A 156 19.22 -14.51 25.70
CA PHE A 156 19.46 -14.67 27.15
C PHE A 156 19.82 -13.33 27.79
N THR A 157 18.82 -12.65 28.34
CA THR A 157 18.98 -11.31 28.93
C THR A 157 18.91 -11.32 30.45
N HIS A 158 18.48 -12.43 31.07
CA HIS A 158 18.29 -12.51 32.51
C HIS A 158 19.09 -13.67 33.13
N ILE A 159 19.69 -13.43 34.30
CA ILE A 159 20.45 -14.43 35.06
C ILE A 159 19.88 -14.48 36.48
N THR A 160 19.58 -15.68 36.98
CA THR A 160 19.18 -15.93 38.37
C THR A 160 20.09 -16.97 38.99
N ALA A 161 20.67 -16.68 40.15
CA ALA A 161 21.57 -17.59 40.86
C ALA A 161 21.00 -18.01 42.23
N ILE A 162 21.19 -19.29 42.58
CA ILE A 162 20.91 -19.88 43.88
C ILE A 162 22.24 -20.35 44.45
N THR A 163 22.73 -19.69 45.49
CA THR A 163 24.04 -19.98 46.10
C THR A 163 23.95 -20.50 47.53
N ASP A 164 22.83 -20.24 48.20
CA ASP A 164 22.67 -20.71 49.58
C ASP A 164 22.35 -22.20 49.60
N ALA A 165 23.00 -22.93 50.49
CA ALA A 165 22.71 -24.35 50.67
C ALA A 165 21.23 -24.61 51.03
N GLY A 166 20.63 -25.61 50.38
CA GLY A 166 19.23 -25.99 50.60
C GLY A 166 18.60 -26.67 49.39
N SER A 167 17.33 -27.04 49.57
CA SER A 167 16.48 -27.60 48.51
C SER A 167 15.50 -26.54 48.02
N TYR A 168 15.25 -26.53 46.72
CA TYR A 168 14.48 -25.48 46.04
C TYR A 168 13.55 -26.08 44.99
N ASN A 169 12.30 -25.62 45.00
CA ASN A 169 11.38 -25.78 43.88
C ASN A 169 11.53 -24.57 42.95
N VAL A 170 11.87 -24.84 41.70
CA VAL A 170 12.06 -23.83 40.65
C VAL A 170 10.97 -24.01 39.59
N SER A 171 10.21 -22.96 39.33
CA SER A 171 9.21 -22.93 38.26
C SER A 171 9.65 -21.99 37.16
N LEU A 172 9.70 -22.50 35.93
CA LEU A 172 9.94 -21.71 34.71
C LEU A 172 8.62 -21.59 33.95
N SER A 173 8.30 -20.38 33.47
CA SER A 173 7.06 -20.12 32.73
C SER A 173 7.25 -18.96 31.75
N PHE A 174 6.43 -18.90 30.70
CA PHE A 174 6.50 -17.78 29.76
C PHE A 174 5.83 -16.52 30.32
N ALA A 175 6.55 -15.40 30.27
CA ALA A 175 6.11 -14.10 30.78
C ALA A 175 4.89 -13.55 30.02
N ASN A 176 4.81 -13.80 28.71
CA ASN A 176 3.69 -13.41 27.88
C ASN A 176 3.29 -14.54 26.94
N ARG A 177 2.14 -15.17 27.20
CA ARG A 177 1.60 -16.30 26.40
C ARG A 177 1.02 -15.88 25.04
N THR A 178 1.01 -14.58 24.72
CA THR A 178 0.38 -14.06 23.49
C THR A 178 1.37 -13.76 22.36
N ALA A 179 2.68 -13.80 22.62
CA ALA A 179 3.70 -13.59 21.60
C ALA A 179 3.86 -14.86 20.73
N LEU A 180 4.22 -14.67 19.45
CA LEU A 180 4.67 -15.70 18.51
C LEU A 180 6.00 -16.30 19.00
N LEU A 181 5.92 -17.07 20.08
CA LEU A 181 7.07 -17.72 20.69
C LEU A 181 7.34 -19.04 19.98
N PRO A 182 8.61 -19.43 19.86
CA PRO A 182 8.93 -20.76 19.36
C PRO A 182 8.32 -21.85 20.27
N PRO A 183 8.02 -23.04 19.72
CA PRO A 183 7.32 -24.11 20.43
C PRO A 183 8.06 -24.61 21.68
N SER A 184 9.38 -24.42 21.72
CA SER A 184 10.21 -24.64 22.90
C SER A 184 11.34 -23.61 22.92
N VAL A 185 11.64 -23.08 24.10
CA VAL A 185 12.80 -22.20 24.31
C VAL A 185 13.81 -22.93 25.21
N PRO A 186 15.08 -23.07 24.79
CA PRO A 186 16.09 -23.65 25.65
C PRO A 186 16.46 -22.67 26.78
N VAL A 187 16.52 -23.17 28.00
CA VAL A 187 17.12 -22.50 29.16
C VAL A 187 18.43 -23.20 29.48
N TYR A 188 19.50 -22.43 29.66
CA TYR A 188 20.78 -22.98 30.09
C TYR A 188 20.90 -22.86 31.60
N VAL A 189 21.22 -23.96 32.25
CA VAL A 189 21.43 -24.02 33.69
C VAL A 189 22.84 -24.48 33.97
N GLU A 190 23.60 -23.69 34.72
CA GLU A 190 24.90 -24.07 35.23
C GLU A 190 24.72 -24.52 36.68
N ALA A 191 25.22 -25.69 37.05
CA ALA A 191 25.28 -26.11 38.45
C ALA A 191 26.72 -26.43 38.80
N GLY A 192 27.19 -26.03 39.98
CA GLY A 192 28.53 -26.32 40.48
C GLY A 192 28.47 -26.94 41.87
N GLY A 193 29.07 -28.13 42.02
CA GLY A 193 29.10 -28.88 43.29
C GLY A 193 29.76 -28.13 44.46
N ALA A 194 29.28 -28.38 45.67
CA ALA A 194 29.91 -27.85 46.89
C ALA A 194 31.33 -28.41 47.10
N GLY A 195 32.25 -27.56 47.56
CA GLY A 195 33.60 -27.97 47.92
C GLY A 195 33.60 -28.85 49.17
N GLY A 196 34.36 -29.95 49.13
CA GLY A 196 34.64 -30.74 50.34
C GLY A 196 35.58 -29.95 51.27
N GLY A 197 35.19 -29.81 52.53
CA GLY A 197 36.09 -29.29 53.57
C GLY A 197 37.25 -30.26 53.76
N GLY A 198 38.49 -29.77 53.68
CA GLY A 198 39.67 -30.60 53.90
C GLY A 198 39.78 -30.97 55.38
N GLY A 199 39.57 -32.24 55.74
CA GLY A 199 39.72 -32.70 57.12
C GLY A 199 39.55 -34.22 57.28
N GLY A 200 40.53 -34.88 57.88
CA GLY A 200 40.77 -36.33 57.79
C GLY A 200 39.69 -37.28 58.31
N ARG A 201 39.77 -38.54 57.85
CA ARG A 201 39.13 -39.81 58.29
C ARG A 201 37.67 -39.83 58.79
N CYS A 202 36.91 -38.74 58.68
CA CYS A 202 35.53 -38.67 59.12
C CYS A 202 34.61 -38.73 57.89
N SER A 203 33.98 -39.89 57.69
CA SER A 203 33.00 -40.09 56.63
C SER A 203 31.74 -39.28 56.90
N SER A 204 31.38 -38.36 56.01
CA SER A 204 30.01 -37.88 55.89
C SER A 204 29.50 -38.15 54.48
N SER A 205 28.36 -38.84 54.40
CA SER A 205 27.68 -39.14 53.15
C SER A 205 26.40 -38.32 53.09
N ASN A 206 26.33 -37.34 52.19
CA ASN A 206 25.08 -36.68 51.85
C ASN A 206 24.51 -37.32 50.59
N GLY A 207 23.68 -38.34 50.79
CA GLY A 207 22.87 -38.94 49.72
C GLY A 207 21.55 -38.19 49.59
N GLN A 208 21.48 -37.22 48.67
CA GLN A 208 20.19 -36.70 48.21
C GLN A 208 20.06 -36.86 46.70
N THR A 209 18.91 -37.36 46.26
CA THR A 209 18.53 -37.48 44.85
C THR A 209 17.77 -36.22 44.44
N ALA A 210 18.39 -35.39 43.62
CA ALA A 210 17.76 -34.23 43.00
C ALA A 210 17.98 -34.24 41.48
N TRP A 211 17.14 -33.51 40.76
CA TRP A 211 17.21 -33.39 39.30
C TRP A 211 18.46 -32.60 38.88
N LEU A 212 18.78 -31.57 39.65
CA LEU A 212 20.05 -30.83 39.60
C LEU A 212 20.66 -30.89 41.00
N ALA A 213 21.67 -31.74 41.18
CA ALA A 213 22.37 -31.91 42.45
C ALA A 213 23.80 -31.35 42.35
N ALA A 214 24.05 -30.27 43.08
CA ALA A 214 25.37 -29.70 43.30
C ALA A 214 25.93 -30.16 44.66
N SER A 215 25.91 -31.47 44.93
CA SER A 215 26.45 -32.02 46.18
C SER A 215 27.96 -32.24 46.08
N GLY A 216 28.68 -31.79 47.10
CA GLY A 216 30.09 -32.11 47.27
C GLY A 216 30.27 -33.57 47.66
N GLY A 217 31.22 -34.25 47.02
CA GLY A 217 31.65 -35.59 47.41
C GLY A 217 32.51 -35.54 48.67
N GLY A 218 32.23 -36.41 49.64
CA GLY A 218 33.09 -36.59 50.81
C GLY A 218 34.42 -37.24 50.40
N GLY A 219 35.53 -36.51 50.54
CA GLY A 219 36.88 -37.02 50.31
C GLY A 219 37.32 -37.98 51.41
N GLY A 220 36.84 -39.23 51.36
CA GLY A 220 37.24 -40.27 52.30
C GLY A 220 38.57 -40.93 51.92
N THR A 221 39.62 -40.76 52.72
CA THR A 221 40.87 -41.53 52.62
C THR A 221 40.72 -42.88 53.33
N ASN A 222 39.75 -43.73 52.94
CA ASN A 222 39.73 -45.11 53.44
C ASN A 222 40.63 -45.98 52.55
N PRO A 223 41.85 -46.35 53.00
CA PRO A 223 42.76 -47.18 52.20
C PRO A 223 42.24 -48.61 51.96
N VAL A 224 41.12 -49.01 52.57
CA VAL A 224 40.56 -50.36 52.45
C VAL A 224 39.60 -50.48 51.25
N THR A 225 39.11 -49.38 50.70
CA THR A 225 38.20 -49.39 49.54
C THR A 225 38.87 -48.71 48.35
N ASN A 226 39.52 -49.50 47.48
CA ASN A 226 40.06 -49.09 46.16
C ASN A 226 38.95 -48.75 45.15
N GLY A 227 37.97 -47.92 45.54
CA GLY A 227 36.91 -47.45 44.66
C GLY A 227 36.99 -45.93 44.52
N PRO A 228 37.06 -45.36 43.31
CA PRO A 228 36.82 -43.93 43.13
C PRO A 228 35.44 -43.57 43.68
N GLY A 229 35.28 -42.38 44.27
CA GLY A 229 33.98 -41.92 44.80
C GLY A 229 32.89 -42.01 43.73
N VAL A 230 31.94 -42.94 43.89
CA VAL A 230 31.06 -43.42 42.81
C VAL A 230 29.77 -42.59 42.63
N LEU A 231 29.65 -41.40 43.22
CA LEU A 231 28.39 -40.66 43.23
C LEU A 231 28.59 -39.19 42.85
N HIS A 232 28.94 -38.95 41.59
CA HIS A 232 28.70 -37.66 40.95
C HIS A 232 27.32 -37.70 40.27
N GLY A 233 26.51 -36.66 40.48
CA GLY A 233 25.13 -36.60 40.01
C GLY A 233 25.02 -36.88 38.51
N ARG A 234 24.23 -37.89 38.14
CA ARG A 234 23.93 -38.23 36.75
C ARG A 234 22.60 -37.58 36.36
N GLY A 235 22.65 -36.57 35.50
CA GLY A 235 21.50 -35.76 35.08
C GLY A 235 20.81 -36.23 33.80
N ASP A 236 20.52 -37.53 33.66
CA ASP A 236 19.82 -38.08 32.48
C ASP A 236 18.29 -38.27 32.71
N ILE A 237 17.70 -37.71 33.77
CA ILE A 237 16.31 -37.99 34.16
C ILE A 237 15.41 -36.78 33.80
N GLY A 238 14.48 -36.99 32.85
CA GLY A 238 13.41 -36.11 32.36
C GLY A 238 13.82 -34.93 31.46
N PRO A 239 13.23 -33.70 31.53
CA PRO A 239 13.37 -32.69 30.46
C PRO A 239 14.74 -31.96 30.46
N VAL A 240 15.69 -32.47 31.24
CA VAL A 240 17.01 -31.87 31.46
C VAL A 240 18.02 -32.68 30.66
N VAL A 241 18.75 -32.02 29.75
CA VAL A 241 19.81 -32.65 28.96
C VAL A 241 21.16 -32.08 29.37
N MET A 242 22.09 -32.92 29.80
CA MET A 242 23.45 -32.52 30.12
C MET A 242 24.24 -32.22 28.83
N LEU A 243 24.79 -31.01 28.70
CA LEU A 243 25.48 -30.54 27.48
C LEU A 243 27.01 -30.67 27.55
N GLY A 244 27.57 -31.15 28.66
CA GLY A 244 29.02 -31.32 28.84
C GLY A 244 29.37 -32.35 29.92
N ARG A 245 30.60 -32.86 29.93
CA ARG A 245 31.09 -33.70 31.03
C ARG A 245 31.46 -32.79 32.20
N GLY A 246 30.85 -33.02 33.36
CA GLY A 246 31.34 -32.41 34.59
C GLY A 246 32.75 -32.90 34.88
N ALA A 247 33.61 -32.01 35.36
CA ALA A 247 34.94 -32.39 35.79
C ALA A 247 34.81 -33.36 36.98
N ASP A 248 35.31 -34.58 36.83
CA ASP A 248 35.41 -35.51 37.95
C ASP A 248 36.34 -34.91 39.01
N GLY A 249 35.94 -35.04 40.28
CA GLY A 249 36.67 -34.46 41.39
C GLY A 249 38.11 -34.93 41.48
N GLY A 250 38.96 -34.03 41.97
CA GLY A 250 40.41 -34.19 41.98
C GLY A 250 40.90 -35.56 42.46
N TYR A 251 41.98 -36.02 41.82
CA TYR A 251 42.67 -37.26 42.11
C TYR A 251 42.87 -37.44 43.63
N PRO A 252 42.58 -38.62 44.22
CA PRO A 252 42.87 -38.86 45.62
C PRO A 252 44.37 -38.64 45.82
N GLY A 253 44.73 -37.63 46.63
CA GLY A 253 46.11 -37.35 46.95
C GLY A 253 46.77 -38.61 47.47
N VAL A 254 47.90 -38.98 46.86
CA VAL A 254 48.68 -40.16 47.25
C VAL A 254 48.98 -40.03 48.74
N ALA A 255 48.54 -41.01 49.53
CA ALA A 255 48.72 -41.04 50.97
C ALA A 255 50.21 -41.17 51.32
N ASN A 256 50.96 -40.06 51.34
CA ASN A 256 52.25 -40.01 52.00
C ASN A 256 52.02 -39.59 53.45
N SER A 257 52.31 -40.49 54.39
CA SER A 257 51.89 -40.41 55.79
C SER A 257 52.53 -39.28 56.62
N ASN A 258 53.41 -38.46 56.04
CA ASN A 258 54.28 -37.57 56.83
C ASN A 258 54.25 -36.07 56.46
N ALA A 259 53.33 -35.62 55.60
CA ALA A 259 53.11 -34.20 55.40
C ALA A 259 51.62 -33.91 55.39
N GLY A 260 51.18 -32.95 56.21
CA GLY A 260 49.84 -32.36 56.12
C GLY A 260 49.68 -31.68 54.78
N LEU A 261 49.39 -32.46 53.73
CA LEU A 261 49.06 -31.94 52.44
C LEU A 261 47.68 -31.28 52.55
N PRO A 262 47.49 -30.08 51.97
CA PRO A 262 46.19 -29.45 51.91
C PRO A 262 45.20 -30.45 51.31
N GLY A 263 44.12 -30.74 52.05
CA GLY A 263 43.10 -31.69 51.64
C GLY A 263 42.64 -31.39 50.22
N GLY A 264 42.57 -32.43 49.39
CA GLY A 264 42.22 -32.31 47.98
C GLY A 264 40.93 -31.51 47.83
N ASN A 265 40.96 -30.50 46.96
CA ASN A 265 39.80 -29.71 46.61
C ASN A 265 38.69 -30.67 46.16
N GLY A 266 37.63 -30.78 46.97
CA GLY A 266 36.47 -31.58 46.62
C GLY A 266 35.99 -31.20 45.23
N GLY A 267 35.76 -32.21 44.39
CA GLY A 267 35.43 -32.02 43.00
C GLY A 267 34.23 -31.14 42.77
N TYR A 268 34.42 -30.07 41.99
CA TYR A 268 33.32 -29.33 41.40
C TYR A 268 32.74 -30.16 40.25
N ALA A 269 31.70 -30.95 40.53
CA ALA A 269 30.84 -31.43 39.45
C ALA A 269 30.10 -30.20 38.90
N ALA A 270 30.67 -29.60 37.85
CA ALA A 270 30.07 -28.46 37.15
C ALA A 270 29.47 -28.92 35.82
N GLY A 271 28.22 -28.59 35.54
CA GLY A 271 27.57 -28.99 34.30
C GLY A 271 26.68 -27.90 33.74
N VAL A 272 26.63 -27.79 32.41
CA VAL A 272 25.64 -26.98 31.69
C VAL A 272 24.52 -27.91 31.25
N PHE A 273 23.29 -27.57 31.59
CA PHE A 273 22.09 -28.32 31.27
C PHE A 273 21.18 -27.50 30.37
N ARG A 274 20.53 -28.17 29.39
CA ARG A 274 19.43 -27.59 28.62
C ARG A 274 18.11 -28.02 29.21
N VAL A 275 17.22 -27.07 29.44
CA VAL A 275 15.82 -27.32 29.80
C VAL A 275 14.94 -26.72 28.72
N ASP A 276 14.15 -27.55 28.04
CA ASP A 276 13.21 -27.08 27.02
C ASP A 276 11.90 -26.65 27.70
N VAL A 277 11.57 -25.36 27.65
CA VAL A 277 10.33 -24.80 28.24
C VAL A 277 9.31 -24.58 27.14
N THR A 278 8.07 -25.04 27.33
CA THR A 278 6.98 -24.92 26.34
C THR A 278 5.97 -23.84 26.74
N PRO A 279 5.40 -23.05 25.79
CA PRO A 279 4.48 -21.96 26.11
C PRO A 279 3.20 -22.36 26.87
N THR A 280 2.82 -23.63 26.76
CA THR A 280 1.55 -24.16 27.27
C THR A 280 1.63 -24.70 28.69
N GLN A 281 2.83 -24.93 29.22
CA GLN A 281 3.02 -25.57 30.53
C GLN A 281 4.15 -24.90 31.31
N ASN A 282 4.00 -24.86 32.64
CA ASN A 282 5.08 -24.44 33.51
C ASN A 282 6.03 -25.63 33.69
N THR A 283 7.33 -25.42 33.46
CA THR A 283 8.35 -26.43 33.76
C THR A 283 8.71 -26.32 35.23
N GLN A 284 8.59 -27.43 35.97
CA GLN A 284 8.98 -27.53 37.38
C GLN A 284 10.29 -28.29 37.50
N LEU A 285 11.22 -27.77 38.28
CA LEU A 285 12.54 -28.36 38.55
C LEU A 285 12.79 -28.38 40.06
N ASN A 286 13.46 -29.42 40.54
CA ASN A 286 13.97 -29.47 41.91
C ASN A 286 15.48 -29.28 41.89
N ALA A 287 15.95 -28.19 42.49
CA ALA A 287 17.37 -27.87 42.61
C ALA A 287 17.84 -28.09 44.06
N VAL A 288 18.99 -28.74 44.23
CA VAL A 288 19.62 -28.90 45.54
C VAL A 288 21.02 -28.33 45.50
N VAL A 289 21.24 -27.32 46.33
CA VAL A 289 22.53 -26.67 46.55
C VAL A 289 23.16 -27.30 47.79
N GLY A 290 24.27 -28.00 47.60
CA GLY A 290 25.00 -28.62 48.69
C GLY A 290 25.67 -27.56 49.58
N ARG A 291 25.71 -27.81 50.88
CA ARG A 291 26.55 -27.04 51.79
C ARG A 291 28.01 -27.46 51.60
N GLY A 292 28.91 -26.49 51.60
CA GLY A 292 30.34 -26.71 51.66
C GLY A 292 30.69 -27.49 52.92
N GLY A 293 31.63 -28.42 52.80
CA GLY A 293 32.05 -29.21 53.96
C GLY A 293 32.70 -28.30 55.01
N THR A 294 32.30 -28.43 56.26
CA THR A 294 32.96 -27.71 57.36
C THR A 294 34.39 -28.23 57.51
N GLY A 295 35.37 -27.34 57.65
CA GLY A 295 36.71 -27.71 58.07
C GLY A 295 36.65 -28.46 59.41
N ALA A 296 37.57 -29.40 59.64
CA ALA A 296 37.59 -30.17 60.89
C ALA A 296 37.79 -29.23 62.09
N THR A 297 36.80 -29.14 62.99
CA THR A 297 36.81 -28.20 64.14
C THR A 297 37.07 -28.86 65.49
N SER A 298 37.39 -30.14 65.57
CA SER A 298 37.66 -30.75 66.88
C SER A 298 38.76 -31.81 66.83
N THR A 299 39.79 -31.57 67.65
CA THR A 299 40.92 -32.42 68.05
C THR A 299 42.08 -32.65 67.08
N CYS A 300 42.00 -32.19 65.83
CA CYS A 300 43.13 -32.24 64.89
C CYS A 300 43.55 -30.80 64.53
N ASP A 301 44.73 -30.36 64.98
CA ASP A 301 45.28 -28.98 64.92
C ASP A 301 45.53 -28.39 63.52
N ALA A 302 44.72 -28.70 62.52
CA ALA A 302 44.75 -28.05 61.23
C ALA A 302 43.49 -27.20 61.06
N HIS A 303 43.69 -25.89 60.87
CA HIS A 303 42.67 -24.96 60.43
C HIS A 303 42.17 -25.35 59.02
N GLY A 304 41.34 -26.39 58.95
CA GLY A 304 40.64 -26.74 57.73
C GLY A 304 39.79 -25.55 57.31
N ARG A 305 39.96 -25.10 56.06
CA ARG A 305 39.03 -24.11 55.49
C ARG A 305 37.72 -24.81 55.20
N ASP A 306 36.62 -24.15 55.53
CA ASP A 306 35.30 -24.57 55.06
C ASP A 306 35.33 -24.59 53.53
N GLY A 307 34.74 -25.64 52.96
CA GLY A 307 34.48 -25.71 51.53
C GLY A 307 33.46 -24.66 51.11
N ALA A 308 33.48 -24.26 49.84
CA ALA A 308 32.44 -23.41 49.28
C ALA A 308 31.11 -24.17 49.18
N ASP A 309 29.98 -23.50 49.43
CA ASP A 309 28.67 -24.01 49.06
C ASP A 309 28.59 -24.23 47.53
N GLY A 310 27.69 -25.10 47.10
CA GLY A 310 27.40 -25.27 45.69
C GLY A 310 26.67 -24.06 45.11
N PHE A 311 26.36 -24.10 43.82
CA PHE A 311 25.50 -23.10 43.19
C PHE A 311 24.69 -23.67 42.03
N VAL A 312 23.61 -22.97 41.69
CA VAL A 312 22.84 -23.16 40.45
C VAL A 312 22.56 -21.80 39.82
N ILE A 313 22.90 -21.61 38.55
CA ILE A 313 22.72 -20.37 37.78
C ILE A 313 21.82 -20.68 36.59
N PHE A 314 20.74 -19.93 36.44
CA PHE A 314 19.82 -20.01 35.30
C PHE A 314 20.09 -18.83 34.36
N HIS A 315 20.41 -19.14 33.11
CA HIS A 315 20.45 -18.18 32.00
C HIS A 315 19.12 -18.25 31.27
N LEU A 316 18.34 -17.17 31.37
CA LEU A 316 16.95 -17.11 30.97
C LEU A 316 16.77 -16.13 29.82
N PRO A 317 16.05 -16.52 28.76
CA PRO A 317 15.59 -15.58 27.76
C PRO A 317 14.58 -14.59 28.31
N GLU A 318 14.45 -13.42 27.69
CA GLU A 318 13.53 -12.35 28.14
C GLU A 318 12.09 -12.86 28.30
N ALA A 319 11.69 -13.83 27.47
CA ALA A 319 10.34 -14.38 27.48
C ALA A 319 10.06 -15.35 28.64
N ILE A 320 11.05 -15.72 29.47
CA ILE A 320 10.91 -16.71 30.55
C ILE A 320 11.00 -16.06 31.93
N ASN A 321 9.94 -16.22 32.72
CA ASN A 321 9.91 -15.95 34.14
C ASN A 321 10.40 -17.16 34.95
N ILE A 322 11.15 -16.89 36.02
CA ILE A 322 11.58 -17.86 37.01
C ILE A 322 11.01 -17.52 38.39
N THR A 323 10.52 -18.54 39.08
CA THR A 323 10.14 -18.44 40.50
C THR A 323 10.93 -19.49 41.28
N VAL A 324 11.65 -19.05 42.31
CA VAL A 324 12.46 -19.92 43.17
C VAL A 324 11.88 -19.92 44.58
N ILE A 325 11.54 -21.09 45.10
CA ILE A 325 10.99 -21.27 46.45
C ILE A 325 11.84 -22.29 47.19
N ARG A 326 12.47 -21.87 48.30
CA ARG A 326 13.17 -22.80 49.19
C ARG A 326 12.17 -23.75 49.85
N THR A 327 12.45 -25.05 49.80
CA THR A 327 11.66 -26.08 50.51
C THR A 327 12.24 -26.28 51.91
N ALA A 328 11.35 -26.48 52.88
CA ALA A 328 11.70 -26.71 54.29
C ALA A 328 12.45 -28.04 54.49
#